data_AF-A0A954XLP0-F1
#
_entry.id   AF-A0A954XLP0-F1
#
_cell.length_a   1.000
_cell.length_b   1.000
_cell.length_c   1.000
_cell.angle_alpha   90.00
_cell.angle_beta   90.00
_cell.angle_gamma   90.00
#
_symmetry.space_group_name_H-M   'P 1'
#
loop_
_entity.id
_entity.type
_entity.pdbx_description
1 polymer ?
#
loop_
_entity_poly.entity_id
_entity_poly.type
_entity_poly.pdbx_seq_one_letter_code
_entity_poly.pdbx_strand_id
1 'polypeptide(L)'
;MNTAAGQRSEKVCPKCSAQQPLGTDLCWLCGAEVPVDGGAEVVVDPVAVAPQRFSFSLSTLLLLITLASVCMGLLAVAPGLGVPMCVLLVPVLVRTAMVVRRREAAGLPVSRVEKIGLAASSFGVASVLAIVVSAAAFAGFCGVCLLMVSADGRYGGPGMFAWGVGMCLIAALAVWISIGVLKWIRRRYRRDVGEQVN
;
A
#
# COMPACT_ATOMS: atom_id res chain seq x y z
N MET A 1 3.12 -20.01 44.55
CA MET A 1 3.00 -20.47 43.14
C MET A 1 3.59 -19.36 42.27
N ASN A 2 4.88 -19.48 41.94
CA ASN A 2 5.63 -18.44 41.22
C ASN A 2 5.62 -18.76 39.72
N THR A 3 4.92 -17.93 38.93
CA THR A 3 4.96 -17.97 37.47
C THR A 3 6.31 -17.44 36.97
N ALA A 4 7.16 -18.35 36.49
CA ALA A 4 8.35 -18.03 35.73
C ALA A 4 7.95 -17.36 34.39
N ALA A 5 8.05 -16.04 34.33
CA ALA A 5 8.00 -15.30 33.08
C ALA A 5 9.30 -15.58 32.32
N GLY A 6 9.30 -16.64 31.50
CA GLY A 6 10.41 -16.95 30.60
C GLY A 6 10.67 -15.76 29.68
N GLN A 7 11.88 -15.20 29.76
CA GLN A 7 12.42 -14.25 28.79
C GLN A 7 12.43 -14.95 27.42
N ARG A 8 11.40 -14.72 26.60
CA ARG A 8 11.45 -15.07 25.19
C ARG A 8 12.42 -14.09 24.55
N SER A 9 13.62 -14.56 24.22
CA SER A 9 14.54 -13.80 23.35
C SER A 9 13.83 -13.52 22.03
N GLU A 10 13.32 -12.30 21.89
CA GLU A 10 12.63 -11.85 20.71
C GLU A 10 13.69 -11.45 19.68
N LYS A 11 13.72 -12.17 18.55
CA LYS A 11 14.65 -11.85 17.47
C LYS A 11 14.11 -10.67 16.69
N VAL A 12 14.97 -9.72 16.35
CA VAL A 12 14.60 -8.57 15.53
C VAL A 12 15.20 -8.77 14.14
N CYS A 13 14.38 -8.69 13.10
CA CYS A 13 14.86 -8.84 11.73
C CYS A 13 15.87 -7.72 11.40
N PRO A 14 17.10 -8.02 10.96
CA PRO A 14 18.14 -7.01 10.72
C PRO A 14 17.81 -6.07 9.55
N LYS A 15 16.87 -6.46 8.67
CA LYS A 15 16.48 -5.66 7.50
C LYS A 15 15.34 -4.67 7.75
N CYS A 16 14.39 -5.03 8.60
CA CYS A 16 13.14 -4.26 8.76
C CYS A 16 12.78 -3.96 10.22
N SER A 17 13.60 -4.43 11.16
CA SER A 17 13.40 -4.27 12.60
C SER A 17 12.08 -4.85 13.14
N ALA A 18 11.41 -5.71 12.37
CA ALA A 18 10.21 -6.41 12.84
C ALA A 18 10.59 -7.48 13.85
N GLN A 19 9.86 -7.53 14.95
CA GLN A 19 9.90 -8.62 15.93
C GLN A 19 9.51 -9.94 15.26
N GLN A 20 10.33 -10.97 15.46
CA GLN A 20 10.16 -12.30 14.88
C GLN A 20 9.86 -13.34 15.96
N PRO A 21 8.92 -14.26 15.69
CA PRO A 21 8.81 -15.47 16.48
C PRO A 21 10.08 -16.32 16.35
N LEU A 22 10.41 -17.05 17.42
CA LEU A 22 11.52 -18.00 17.43
C LEU A 22 11.22 -19.16 16.47
N GLY A 23 12.20 -19.55 15.65
CA GLY A 23 12.09 -20.69 14.73
C GLY A 23 11.53 -20.40 13.35
N THR A 24 11.35 -19.12 12.98
CA THR A 24 11.05 -18.73 11.59
C THR A 24 12.30 -18.33 10.84
N ASP A 25 12.56 -19.04 9.73
CA ASP A 25 13.71 -18.80 8.85
C ASP A 25 13.50 -17.56 7.96
N LEU A 26 12.25 -17.07 7.87
CA LEU A 26 11.86 -15.95 7.03
C LEU A 26 11.09 -14.92 7.86
N CYS A 27 11.44 -13.65 7.65
CA CYS A 27 10.74 -12.55 8.27
C CYS A 27 9.29 -12.47 7.78
N TRP A 28 8.31 -12.57 8.69
CA TRP A 28 6.89 -12.50 8.32
C TRP A 28 6.48 -11.17 7.64
N LEU A 29 7.23 -10.08 7.90
CA LEU A 29 6.95 -8.76 7.36
C LEU A 29 7.67 -8.49 6.03
N CYS A 30 8.99 -8.69 6.01
CA CYS A 30 9.82 -8.33 4.85
C CYS A 30 10.23 -9.52 3.98
N GLY A 31 10.02 -10.75 4.45
CA GLY A 31 10.38 -11.99 3.77
C GLY A 31 11.88 -12.24 3.67
N ALA A 32 12.72 -11.46 4.37
CA ALA A 32 14.16 -11.70 4.40
C ALA A 32 14.47 -12.93 5.25
N GLU A 33 15.48 -13.70 4.85
CA GLU A 33 16.02 -14.78 5.66
C GLU A 33 16.59 -14.22 6.97
N VAL A 34 16.15 -14.82 8.07
CA VAL A 34 16.60 -14.46 9.42
C VAL A 34 17.56 -15.57 9.85
N PRO A 35 18.82 -15.25 10.19
CA PRO A 35 19.78 -16.26 10.60
C PRO A 35 19.23 -17.12 11.74
N VAL A 36 19.11 -18.42 11.48
CA VAL A 36 18.76 -19.42 12.49
C VAL A 36 20.04 -19.71 13.23
N ASP A 37 20.14 -19.26 14.48
CA ASP A 37 21.35 -19.37 15.30
C ASP A 37 21.73 -20.85 15.50
N GLY A 38 22.59 -21.35 14.63
CA GLY A 38 23.40 -22.53 14.86
C GLY A 38 24.78 -22.10 15.30
N GLY A 39 24.92 -21.65 16.56
CA GLY A 39 26.14 -21.73 17.38
C GLY A 39 27.49 -21.21 16.85
N ALA A 40 27.56 -20.53 15.72
CA ALA A 40 28.79 -19.92 15.25
C ALA A 40 28.80 -18.46 15.67
N GLU A 41 29.64 -18.12 16.66
CA GLU A 41 30.08 -16.75 16.92
C GLU A 41 30.75 -16.22 15.65
N VAL A 42 29.95 -15.63 14.76
CA VAL A 42 30.47 -14.82 13.69
C VAL A 42 30.98 -13.55 14.37
N VAL A 43 32.31 -13.44 14.50
CA VAL A 43 32.99 -12.18 14.81
C VAL A 43 32.70 -11.24 13.64
N VAL A 44 31.57 -10.52 13.73
CA VAL A 44 31.23 -9.46 12.81
C VAL A 44 32.12 -8.29 13.20
N ASP A 45 33.20 -8.08 12.43
CA ASP A 45 33.92 -6.80 12.47
C ASP A 45 32.87 -5.69 12.38
N PRO A 46 32.85 -4.71 13.31
CA PRO A 46 31.93 -3.60 13.24
C PRO A 46 32.30 -2.76 12.02
N VAL A 47 31.79 -3.14 10.85
CA VAL A 47 31.74 -2.28 9.67
C VAL A 47 31.04 -1.04 10.16
N ALA A 48 31.80 0.04 10.30
CA ALA A 48 31.27 1.34 10.68
C ALA A 48 30.24 1.72 9.60
N VAL A 49 28.97 1.42 9.89
CA VAL A 49 27.85 1.84 9.07
C VAL A 49 27.84 3.36 9.18
N ALA A 50 28.45 4.01 8.19
CA ALA A 50 28.46 5.46 8.12
C ALA A 50 27.00 5.94 8.27
N PRO A 51 26.72 6.90 9.16
CA PRO A 51 25.36 7.37 9.40
C PRO A 51 24.77 7.82 8.07
N GLN A 52 23.80 7.05 7.57
CA GLN A 52 23.05 7.38 6.37
C GLN A 52 22.29 8.67 6.64
N ARG A 53 22.89 9.81 6.28
CA ARG A 53 22.21 11.09 6.34
C ARG A 53 21.04 10.98 5.37
N PHE A 54 19.82 11.12 5.89
CA PHE A 54 18.59 11.14 5.10
C PHE A 54 18.63 12.32 4.13
N SER A 55 19.26 12.11 2.98
CA SER A 55 19.29 13.09 1.90
C SER A 55 18.03 12.89 1.08
N PHE A 56 16.95 13.54 1.53
CA PHE A 56 15.76 13.67 0.69
C PHE A 56 16.18 14.41 -0.57
N SER A 57 16.05 13.74 -1.72
CA SER A 57 16.29 14.39 -3.01
C SER A 57 15.37 15.61 -3.10
N LEU A 58 15.91 16.77 -3.49
CA LEU A 58 15.15 18.01 -3.70
C LEU A 58 13.93 17.77 -4.61
N SER A 59 14.05 16.83 -5.55
CA SER A 59 12.95 16.42 -6.43
C SER A 59 11.76 15.82 -5.66
N THR A 60 12.01 14.97 -4.67
CA THR A 60 10.94 14.36 -3.85
C THR A 60 10.27 15.40 -2.97
N LEU A 61 11.05 16.34 -2.46
CA LEU A 61 10.56 17.44 -1.63
C LEU A 61 9.66 18.37 -2.46
N LEU A 62 10.11 18.78 -3.65
CA LEU A 62 9.30 19.55 -4.61
C LEU A 62 7.99 18.83 -4.97
N LEU A 63 8.06 17.52 -5.24
CA LEU A 63 6.87 16.72 -5.56
C LEU A 63 5.90 16.64 -4.37
N LEU A 64 6.39 16.47 -3.15
CA LEU A 64 5.54 16.46 -1.96
C LEU A 64 4.87 17.83 -1.71
N ILE A 65 5.59 18.92 -1.93
CA ILE A 65 5.03 20.28 -1.79
C ILE A 65 3.96 20.54 -2.86
N THR A 66 4.22 20.24 -4.13
CA THR A 66 3.22 20.45 -5.20
C THR A 66 1.99 19.59 -4.99
N LEU A 67 2.18 18.39 -4.47
CA LEU A 67 1.09 17.49 -4.18
C LEU A 67 0.26 17.96 -2.97
N ALA A 68 0.92 18.42 -1.91
CA ALA A 68 0.25 19.03 -0.77
C ALA A 68 -0.51 20.31 -1.15
N SER A 69 0.05 21.14 -2.03
CA SER A 69 -0.62 22.36 -2.50
C SER A 69 -1.85 22.04 -3.36
N VAL A 70 -1.77 21.03 -4.23
CA VAL A 70 -2.94 20.53 -4.98
C VAL A 70 -4.02 20.01 -4.03
N CYS A 71 -3.64 19.24 -3.00
CA CYS A 71 -4.58 18.75 -1.99
C CYS A 71 -5.24 19.91 -1.21
N MET A 72 -4.48 20.91 -0.78
CA MET A 72 -5.02 22.07 -0.09
C MET A 72 -5.94 22.90 -0.99
N GLY A 73 -5.56 23.10 -2.26
CA GLY A 73 -6.40 23.78 -3.25
C GLY A 73 -7.73 23.06 -3.49
N LEU A 74 -7.70 21.73 -3.60
CA LEU A 74 -8.92 20.92 -3.74
C LEU A 74 -9.82 21.01 -2.51
N LEU A 75 -9.23 20.94 -1.31
CA LEU A 75 -9.96 21.07 -0.05
C LEU A 75 -10.63 22.44 0.09
N ALA A 76 -10.00 23.50 -0.41
CA ALA A 76 -10.54 24.86 -0.37
C ALA A 76 -11.74 25.06 -1.33
N VAL A 77 -11.70 24.45 -2.52
CA VAL A 77 -12.77 24.60 -3.54
C VAL A 77 -13.93 23.63 -3.28
N ALA A 78 -13.63 22.38 -2.96
CA ALA A 78 -14.61 21.32 -2.80
C ALA A 78 -14.13 20.30 -1.75
N PRO A 79 -14.41 20.54 -0.45
CA PRO A 79 -13.94 19.67 0.63
C PRO A 79 -14.41 18.21 0.46
N GLY A 80 -15.58 18.00 -0.16
CA GLY A 80 -16.10 16.67 -0.47
C GLY A 80 -15.25 15.86 -1.46
N LEU A 81 -14.49 16.53 -2.35
CA LEU A 81 -13.55 15.87 -3.27
C LEU A 81 -12.13 15.80 -2.71
N GLY A 82 -11.71 16.79 -1.92
CA GLY A 82 -10.36 16.85 -1.36
C GLY A 82 -10.05 15.68 -0.41
N VAL A 83 -10.97 15.35 0.51
CA VAL A 83 -10.79 14.27 1.49
C VAL A 83 -10.53 12.90 0.84
N PRO A 84 -11.37 12.39 -0.08
CA PRO A 84 -11.11 11.09 -0.71
C PRO A 84 -9.82 11.10 -1.54
N MET A 85 -9.48 12.22 -2.17
CA MET A 85 -8.22 12.37 -2.90
C MET A 85 -7.01 12.21 -1.97
N CYS A 86 -7.01 12.87 -0.80
CA CYS A 86 -5.98 12.73 0.22
C CYS A 86 -5.85 11.29 0.74
N VAL A 87 -6.97 10.63 1.05
CA VAL A 87 -6.98 9.24 1.53
C VAL A 87 -6.40 8.28 0.50
N LEU A 88 -6.67 8.51 -0.79
CA LEU A 88 -6.11 7.71 -1.88
C LEU A 88 -4.64 8.01 -2.15
N LEU A 89 -4.18 9.23 -1.87
CA LEU A 89 -2.79 9.66 -2.08
C LEU A 89 -1.80 8.95 -1.15
N VAL A 90 -2.18 8.79 0.12
CA VAL A 90 -1.33 8.20 1.16
C VAL A 90 -0.77 6.82 0.76
N PRO A 91 -1.58 5.81 0.38
CA PRO A 91 -1.06 4.49 0.02
C PRO A 91 -0.18 4.53 -1.24
N VAL A 92 -0.43 5.46 -2.16
CA VAL A 92 0.36 5.65 -3.38
C VAL A 92 1.75 6.19 -3.03
N LEU A 93 1.80 7.23 -2.19
CA LEU A 93 3.05 7.82 -1.70
C LEU A 93 3.85 6.83 -0.85
N VAL A 94 3.18 6.08 0.04
CA VAL A 94 3.84 5.06 0.87
C VAL A 94 4.47 3.99 -0.04
N ARG A 95 3.75 3.52 -1.06
CA ARG A 95 4.26 2.51 -1.97
C ARG A 95 5.45 3.01 -2.79
N THR A 96 5.37 4.20 -3.36
CA THR A 96 6.47 4.77 -4.15
C THR A 96 7.70 5.03 -3.26
N ALA A 97 7.50 5.56 -2.06
CA ALA A 97 8.57 5.78 -1.08
C ALA A 97 9.25 4.46 -0.69
N MET A 98 8.50 3.39 -0.42
CA MET A 98 9.08 2.08 -0.10
C MET A 98 9.91 1.51 -1.25
N VAL A 99 9.42 1.59 -2.50
CA VAL A 99 10.14 1.06 -3.67
C VAL A 99 11.44 1.82 -3.90
N VAL A 100 11.42 3.16 -3.79
CA VAL A 100 12.62 3.99 -3.92
C VAL A 100 13.63 3.66 -2.83
N ARG A 101 13.20 3.63 -1.55
CA ARG A 101 14.09 3.29 -0.42
C ARG A 101 14.69 1.90 -0.56
N ARG A 102 13.92 0.93 -1.07
CA ARG A 102 14.40 -0.45 -1.24
C ARG A 102 15.45 -0.55 -2.34
N ARG A 103 15.30 0.18 -3.45
CA ARG A 103 16.31 0.20 -4.53
C ARG A 103 17.58 0.94 -4.10
N GLU A 104 17.44 2.04 -3.36
CA GLU A 104 18.59 2.76 -2.80
C GLU A 104 19.35 1.89 -1.79
N ALA A 105 18.65 1.12 -0.95
CA ALA A 105 19.29 0.17 -0.03
C ALA A 105 20.00 -1.00 -0.72
N ALA A 106 19.67 -1.32 -1.97
CA ALA A 106 20.32 -2.36 -2.76
C ALA A 106 21.59 -1.86 -3.48
N GLY A 107 21.92 -0.57 -3.39
CA GLY A 107 23.12 0.00 -4.03
C GLY A 107 23.08 0.02 -5.56
N LEU A 108 21.94 -0.33 -6.18
CA LEU A 108 21.80 -0.36 -7.63
C LEU A 108 21.61 1.08 -8.15
N PRO A 109 22.51 1.59 -9.03
CA PRO A 109 22.38 2.93 -9.59
C PRO A 109 21.13 2.97 -10.48
N VAL A 110 20.07 3.60 -9.99
CA VAL A 110 18.80 3.67 -10.71
C VAL A 110 18.90 4.73 -11.80
N SER A 111 18.87 4.30 -13.06
CA SER A 111 18.76 5.19 -14.22
C SER A 111 17.56 6.14 -14.06
N ARG A 112 17.72 7.42 -14.41
CA ARG A 112 16.64 8.43 -14.33
C ARG A 112 15.42 8.02 -15.15
N VAL A 113 15.63 7.38 -16.29
CA VAL A 113 14.55 6.92 -17.18
C VAL A 113 13.77 5.78 -16.54
N GLU A 114 14.46 4.87 -15.85
CA GLU A 114 13.82 3.77 -15.14
C GLU A 114 13.03 4.26 -13.91
N LYS A 115 13.53 5.29 -13.21
CA LYS A 115 12.78 5.98 -12.15
C LYS A 115 11.45 6.56 -12.66
N ILE A 116 11.46 7.19 -13.83
CA ILE A 116 10.23 7.76 -14.42
C ILE A 116 9.25 6.65 -14.82
N GLY A 117 9.74 5.55 -15.43
CA GLY A 117 8.88 4.42 -15.81
C GLY A 117 8.21 3.73 -14.61
N LEU A 118 8.93 3.56 -13.50
CA LEU A 118 8.39 2.98 -12.26
C LEU A 118 7.39 3.92 -11.58
N ALA A 119 7.66 5.22 -11.62
CA ALA A 119 6.73 6.22 -11.10
C ALA A 119 5.44 6.28 -11.95
N ALA A 120 5.56 6.32 -13.27
CA ALA A 120 4.42 6.38 -14.19
C ALA A 120 3.54 5.13 -14.11
N SER A 121 4.13 3.93 -14.06
CA SER A 121 3.37 2.68 -13.90
C SER A 121 2.67 2.60 -12.54
N SER A 122 3.32 3.04 -11.46
CA SER A 122 2.71 3.10 -10.12
C SER A 122 1.57 4.12 -10.08
N PHE A 123 1.74 5.27 -10.73
CA PHE A 123 0.72 6.31 -10.83
C PHE A 123 -0.47 5.85 -11.68
N GLY A 124 -0.24 5.16 -12.79
CA GLY A 124 -1.29 4.59 -13.64
C GLY A 124 -2.15 3.56 -12.91
N VAL A 125 -1.52 2.62 -12.21
CA VAL A 125 -2.25 1.63 -11.41
C VAL A 125 -3.00 2.29 -10.25
N ALA A 126 -2.39 3.27 -9.58
CA ALA A 126 -3.01 4.03 -8.51
C ALA A 126 -4.25 4.81 -8.97
N SER A 127 -4.14 5.49 -10.12
CA SER A 127 -5.24 6.27 -10.70
C SER A 127 -6.39 5.38 -11.19
N VAL A 128 -6.10 4.24 -11.82
CA VAL A 128 -7.14 3.26 -12.17
C VAL A 128 -7.84 2.74 -10.91
N LEU A 129 -7.09 2.37 -9.86
CA LEU A 129 -7.68 1.92 -8.60
C LEU A 129 -8.55 3.02 -7.96
N ALA A 130 -8.07 4.27 -7.97
CA ALA A 130 -8.82 5.41 -7.45
C ALA A 130 -10.16 5.58 -8.18
N ILE A 131 -10.17 5.51 -9.51
CA ILE A 131 -11.37 5.63 -10.35
C ILE A 131 -12.34 4.47 -10.09
N VAL A 132 -11.85 3.23 -10.02
CA VAL A 132 -12.69 2.05 -9.79
C VAL A 132 -13.32 2.12 -8.40
N VAL A 133 -12.55 2.50 -7.37
CA VAL A 133 -13.04 2.60 -5.99
C VAL A 133 -14.05 3.74 -5.86
N SER A 134 -13.80 4.91 -6.48
CA SER A 134 -14.75 6.03 -6.42
C SER A 134 -16.05 5.72 -7.16
N ALA A 135 -15.97 5.09 -8.35
CA ALA A 135 -17.14 4.64 -9.08
C ALA A 135 -17.95 3.60 -8.29
N ALA A 136 -17.27 2.65 -7.63
CA ALA A 136 -17.92 1.65 -6.79
C ALA A 136 -18.61 2.28 -5.57
N ALA A 137 -17.95 3.24 -4.92
CA ALA A 137 -18.53 3.97 -3.78
C ALA A 137 -19.76 4.79 -4.20
N PHE A 138 -19.68 5.48 -5.34
CA PHE A 138 -20.80 6.24 -5.91
C PHE A 138 -21.97 5.32 -6.28
N ALA A 139 -21.71 4.23 -7.00
CA ALA A 139 -22.74 3.26 -7.37
C ALA A 139 -23.38 2.62 -6.13
N GLY A 140 -22.57 2.29 -5.11
CA GLY A 140 -23.06 1.79 -3.82
C GLY A 140 -23.97 2.80 -3.12
N PHE A 141 -23.56 4.06 -3.04
CA PHE A 141 -24.37 5.13 -2.46
C PHE A 141 -25.70 5.33 -3.19
N CYS A 142 -25.67 5.46 -4.52
CA CYS A 142 -26.88 5.56 -5.33
C CYS A 142 -27.79 4.34 -5.18
N GLY A 143 -27.21 3.14 -5.13
CA GLY A 143 -27.94 1.88 -4.93
C GLY A 143 -28.68 1.86 -3.59
N VAL A 144 -28.02 2.27 -2.50
CA VAL A 144 -28.63 2.33 -1.16
C VAL A 144 -29.76 3.36 -1.12
N CYS A 145 -29.56 4.56 -1.69
CA CYS A 145 -30.60 5.58 -1.76
C CYS A 145 -31.83 5.11 -2.55
N LEU A 146 -31.62 4.47 -3.71
CA LEU A 146 -32.71 3.93 -4.53
C LEU A 146 -33.46 2.79 -3.83
N LEU A 147 -32.74 1.92 -3.11
CA LEU A 147 -33.33 0.86 -2.30
C LEU A 147 -34.20 1.44 -1.18
N MET A 148 -33.71 2.47 -0.50
CA MET A 148 -34.45 3.12 0.60
C MET A 148 -35.72 3.80 0.09
N VAL A 149 -35.65 4.56 -1.02
CA VAL A 149 -36.83 5.17 -1.66
C VAL A 149 -37.83 4.11 -2.15
N SER A 150 -37.34 2.97 -2.64
CA SER A 150 -38.20 1.87 -3.08
C SER A 150 -38.94 1.20 -1.91
N ALA A 151 -38.34 1.19 -0.72
CA ALA A 151 -38.92 0.57 0.47
C ALA A 151 -40.14 1.36 1.02
N ASP A 152 -40.20 2.67 0.80
CA ASP A 152 -41.32 3.52 1.25
C ASP A 152 -42.63 3.27 0.48
N GLY A 153 -42.60 2.53 -0.63
CA GLY A 153 -43.80 2.13 -1.40
C GLY A 153 -44.55 3.26 -2.11
N ARG A 154 -44.22 4.54 -1.84
CA ARG A 154 -44.91 5.72 -2.40
C ARG A 154 -44.53 6.04 -3.84
N TYR A 155 -43.28 5.76 -4.24
CA TYR A 155 -42.73 6.11 -5.55
C TYR A 155 -41.98 4.96 -6.24
N GLY A 156 -41.92 3.77 -5.61
CA GLY A 156 -41.13 2.64 -6.07
C GLY A 156 -41.91 1.69 -6.97
N GLY A 157 -41.73 1.80 -8.30
CA GLY A 157 -42.07 0.69 -9.21
C GLY A 157 -41.04 -0.45 -9.10
N PRO A 158 -41.39 -1.69 -9.51
CA PRO A 158 -40.47 -2.83 -9.49
C PRO A 158 -39.17 -2.58 -10.26
N GLY A 159 -39.19 -1.67 -11.24
CA GLY A 159 -37.99 -1.20 -11.95
C GLY A 159 -36.97 -0.51 -11.04
N MET A 160 -37.38 0.40 -10.15
CA MET A 160 -36.45 1.13 -9.26
C MET A 160 -35.73 0.20 -8.29
N PHE A 161 -36.45 -0.80 -7.76
CA PHE A 161 -35.85 -1.83 -6.91
C PHE A 161 -34.80 -2.64 -7.65
N ALA A 162 -35.10 -3.09 -8.88
CA ALA A 162 -34.15 -3.82 -9.72
C ALA A 162 -32.88 -3.01 -10.03
N TRP A 163 -33.01 -1.72 -10.32
CA TRP A 163 -31.87 -0.82 -10.52
C TRP A 163 -31.02 -0.63 -9.26
N GLY A 164 -31.66 -0.46 -8.10
CA GLY A 164 -30.97 -0.36 -6.81
C GLY A 164 -30.13 -1.60 -6.50
N VAL A 165 -30.71 -2.80 -6.64
CA VAL A 165 -29.99 -4.07 -6.48
C VAL A 165 -28.87 -4.21 -7.51
N GLY A 166 -29.11 -3.85 -8.77
CA GLY A 166 -28.10 -3.88 -9.83
C GLY A 166 -26.86 -3.05 -9.51
N MET A 167 -27.04 -1.82 -9.02
CA MET A 167 -25.93 -0.92 -8.65
C MET A 167 -25.13 -1.46 -7.45
N CYS A 168 -25.80 -2.06 -6.47
CA CYS A 168 -25.12 -2.73 -5.35
C CYS A 168 -24.28 -3.93 -5.81
N LEU A 169 -24.77 -4.74 -6.76
CA LEU A 169 -24.01 -5.85 -7.32
C LEU A 169 -22.79 -5.37 -8.11
N ILE A 170 -22.92 -4.30 -8.90
CA ILE A 170 -21.81 -3.69 -9.63
C ILE A 170 -20.74 -3.19 -8.65
N ALA A 171 -21.14 -2.50 -7.58
CA ALA A 171 -20.22 -2.03 -6.55
C ALA A 171 -19.47 -3.20 -5.88
N ALA A 172 -20.18 -4.28 -5.53
CA ALA A 172 -19.58 -5.48 -4.94
C ALA A 172 -18.57 -6.14 -5.90
N LEU A 173 -18.91 -6.25 -7.19
CA LEU A 173 -18.04 -6.82 -8.22
C LEU A 173 -16.79 -5.95 -8.45
N ALA A 174 -16.93 -4.63 -8.45
CA ALA A 174 -15.80 -3.70 -8.56
C ALA A 174 -14.84 -3.83 -7.36
N VAL A 175 -15.36 -3.98 -6.14
CA VAL A 175 -14.54 -4.25 -4.95
C VAL A 175 -13.81 -5.59 -5.07
N TRP A 176 -14.51 -6.64 -5.51
CA TRP A 176 -13.92 -7.96 -5.71
C TRP A 176 -12.78 -7.94 -6.75
N ILE A 177 -13.00 -7.29 -7.89
CA ILE A 177 -11.97 -7.07 -8.92
C ILE A 177 -10.78 -6.30 -8.34
N SER A 178 -11.03 -5.23 -7.59
CA SER A 178 -9.97 -4.43 -6.96
C SER A 178 -9.10 -5.26 -6.02
N ILE A 179 -9.70 -6.12 -5.20
CA ILE A 179 -8.97 -7.06 -4.33
C ILE A 179 -8.16 -8.07 -5.16
N GLY A 180 -8.73 -8.59 -6.25
CA GLY A 180 -8.04 -9.48 -7.18
C GLY A 180 -6.82 -8.82 -7.82
N VAL A 181 -6.96 -7.59 -8.31
CA VAL A 181 -5.89 -6.77 -8.88
C VAL A 181 -4.80 -6.51 -7.84
N LEU A 182 -5.16 -6.13 -6.61
CA LEU A 182 -4.20 -5.94 -5.52
C LEU A 182 -3.43 -7.22 -5.18
N LYS A 183 -4.11 -8.37 -5.12
CA LYS A 183 -3.47 -9.68 -4.92
C LYS A 183 -2.54 -10.03 -6.08
N TRP A 184 -2.96 -9.78 -7.31
CA TRP A 184 -2.15 -10.06 -8.51
C TRP A 184 -0.90 -9.17 -8.54
N ILE A 185 -1.04 -7.88 -8.28
CA ILE A 185 0.09 -6.94 -8.18
C ILE A 185 1.06 -7.37 -7.08
N ARG A 186 0.56 -7.81 -5.92
CA ARG A 186 1.40 -8.33 -4.84
C ARG A 186 2.14 -9.60 -5.26
N ARG A 187 1.49 -10.50 -6.00
CA ARG A 187 2.13 -11.71 -6.54
C ARG A 187 3.21 -11.35 -7.56
N ARG A 188 2.93 -10.43 -8.49
CA ARG A 188 3.90 -9.97 -9.49
C ARG A 188 5.12 -9.31 -8.84
N TYR A 189 4.89 -8.41 -7.88
CA TYR A 189 5.97 -7.79 -7.11
C TYR A 189 6.84 -8.84 -6.38
N ARG A 190 6.24 -9.91 -5.86
CA ARG A 190 6.99 -10.98 -5.21
C ARG A 190 7.86 -11.76 -6.20
N ARG A 191 7.41 -11.95 -7.44
CA ARG A 191 8.16 -12.61 -8.51
C ARG A 191 9.35 -11.76 -8.96
N ASP A 192 9.11 -10.49 -9.27
CA ASP A 192 10.14 -9.56 -9.78
C ASP A 192 11.27 -9.32 -8.75
N VAL A 193 10.97 -9.44 -7.45
CA VAL A 193 11.96 -9.30 -6.37
C VAL A 193 12.71 -10.62 -6.11
N GLY A 194 12.08 -11.76 -6.35
CA GLY A 194 12.69 -13.08 -6.11
C GLY A 194 13.77 -13.46 -7.13
N GLU A 195 13.64 -13.01 -8.37
CA GLU A 195 14.60 -13.32 -9.43
C GLU A 195 15.92 -12.54 -9.34
N GLN A 196 16.01 -11.51 -8.49
CA GLN A 196 17.25 -10.73 -8.31
C GLN A 196 18.19 -11.30 -7.23
N VAL A 197 17.84 -12.42 -6.60
CA VAL A 197 18.57 -13.00 -5.46
C VAL A 197 19.34 -14.28 -5.85
N ASN A 198 19.16 -14.79 -7.08
CA ASN A 198 20.00 -15.83 -7.69
C ASN A 198 20.95 -15.22 -8.72
#